data_AF-A0A2H9VNR0-F1
#
_entry.id   AF-A0A2H9VNR0-F1
#
_cell.length_a   1.000
_cell.length_b   1.000
_cell.length_c   1.000
_cell.angle_alpha   90.00
_cell.angle_beta   90.00
_cell.angle_gamma   90.00
#
_symmetry.space_group_name_H-M   'P 1'
#
loop_
_entity.id
_entity.type
_entity.pdbx_description
1 polymer ?
#
loop_
_entity_poly.entity_id
_entity_poly.type
_entity_poly.pdbx_seq_one_letter_code
_entity_poly.pdbx_strand_id
1 'polypeptide(L)'
;MNDLILYFIAGGFVVTAIIVFNHKKQKNKLNAFVMEAEKAPSLLMIQSVERKLNNIYGSLYDNGVRTEGEPNGKKLQLIQELETLETAYADKKIGLRDYNDRLQQLQLKTSKL
;
A
#
# COMPACT_ATOMS: atom_id res chain seq x y z
N MET A 1 5.41 61.21 19.34
CA MET A 1 4.28 60.29 19.61
C MET A 1 3.87 59.47 18.39
N ASN A 2 4.04 59.95 17.15
CA ASN A 2 3.67 59.21 15.94
C ASN A 2 4.60 58.03 15.59
N ASP A 3 5.91 58.12 15.88
CA ASP A 3 6.86 57.05 15.50
C ASP A 3 6.65 55.76 16.31
N LEU A 4 6.24 55.88 17.58
CA LEU A 4 5.99 54.73 18.45
C LEU A 4 4.82 53.89 17.93
N ILE A 5 3.74 54.54 17.48
CA ILE A 5 2.53 53.90 16.94
C ILE A 5 2.85 53.19 15.62
N LEU A 6 3.69 53.79 14.76
CA LEU A 6 4.11 53.20 13.50
C LEU A 6 4.92 51.90 13.72
N TYR A 7 5.80 51.85 14.73
CA TYR A 7 6.54 50.64 15.10
C TYR A 7 5.64 49.51 15.62
N PHE A 8 4.59 49.83 16.38
CA PHE A 8 3.61 48.84 16.83
C PHE A 8 2.80 48.26 15.66
N ILE A 9 2.39 49.09 14.70
CA ILE A 9 1.65 48.65 13.51
C ILE A 9 2.55 47.80 12.59
N ALA A 10 3.78 48.24 12.34
CA ALA A 10 4.75 47.51 11.53
C ALA A 10 5.14 46.16 12.18
N GLY A 11 5.35 46.14 13.49
CA GLY A 11 5.64 44.92 14.26
C GLY A 11 4.48 43.92 14.22
N GLY A 12 3.23 44.40 14.40
CA GLY A 12 2.03 43.57 14.31
C GLY A 12 1.84 42.95 12.92
N PHE A 13 2.15 43.69 11.86
CA PHE A 13 2.05 43.19 10.49
C PHE A 13 3.07 42.08 10.20
N VAL A 14 4.33 42.25 10.66
CA VAL A 14 5.39 41.25 10.49
C VAL A 14 5.05 39.94 11.23
N VAL A 15 4.57 40.02 12.48
CA VAL A 15 4.16 38.84 13.24
C VAL A 15 3.01 38.10 12.55
N THR A 16 2.01 38.83 12.09
CA THR A 16 0.86 38.27 11.37
C THR A 16 1.30 37.59 10.06
N ALA A 17 2.20 38.23 9.31
CA ALA A 17 2.75 37.66 8.08
C ALA A 17 3.53 36.37 8.33
N ILE A 18 4.36 36.31 9.38
CA ILE A 18 5.11 35.10 9.76
C ILE A 18 4.17 33.95 10.10
N ILE A 19 3.12 34.21 10.88
CA ILE A 19 2.12 33.18 11.25
C ILE A 19 1.42 32.65 10.00
N VAL A 20 0.96 33.53 9.10
CA VAL A 20 0.26 33.14 7.87
C VAL A 20 1.17 32.36 6.93
N PHE A 21 2.41 32.80 6.73
CA PHE A 21 3.39 32.09 5.87
C PHE A 21 3.74 30.72 6.44
N ASN A 22 3.99 30.62 7.75
CA ASN A 22 4.33 29.35 8.39
C ASN A 22 3.13 28.39 8.38
N HIS A 23 1.92 28.90 8.61
CA HIS A 23 0.69 28.10 8.57
C HIS A 23 0.38 27.59 7.15
N LYS A 24 0.57 28.41 6.09
CA LYS A 24 0.46 27.96 4.70
C LYS A 24 1.49 26.88 4.35
N LYS A 25 2.75 27.04 4.78
CA LYS A 25 3.82 26.06 4.53
C LYS A 25 3.56 24.72 5.22
N GLN A 26 2.99 24.75 6.43
CA GLN A 26 2.59 23.54 7.15
C GLN A 26 1.40 22.83 6.51
N LYS A 27 0.36 23.56 6.07
CA LYS A 27 -0.79 22.97 5.37
C LYS A 27 -0.40 22.26 4.07
N ASN A 28 0.50 22.84 3.28
CA ASN A 28 0.96 22.21 2.03
C ASN A 28 1.75 20.92 2.28
N LYS A 29 2.54 20.86 3.35
CA LYS A 29 3.26 19.63 3.75
C LYS A 29 2.31 18.57 4.29
N LEU A 30 1.29 18.96 5.07
CA LEU A 30 0.29 18.04 5.60
C LEU A 30 -0.55 17.43 4.48
N ASN A 31 -1.01 18.24 3.52
CA ASN A 31 -1.75 17.73 2.36
C ASN A 31 -0.91 16.79 1.50
N ALA A 32 0.37 17.10 1.28
CA ALA A 32 1.27 16.19 0.57
C ALA A 32 1.42 14.85 1.31
N PHE A 33 1.62 14.89 2.63
CA PHE A 33 1.75 13.69 3.45
C PHE A 33 0.45 12.87 3.52
N VAL A 34 -0.72 13.52 3.63
CA VAL A 34 -2.02 12.85 3.63
C VAL A 34 -2.31 12.22 2.26
N MET A 35 -2.00 12.92 1.15
CA MET A 35 -2.15 12.36 -0.20
C MET A 35 -1.16 11.22 -0.48
N GLU A 36 0.02 11.23 0.15
CA GLU A 36 1.00 10.15 0.03
C GLU A 36 0.63 8.95 0.91
N ALA A 37 0.09 9.20 2.11
CA ALA A 37 -0.44 8.17 3.00
C ALA A 37 -1.73 7.52 2.47
N GLU A 38 -2.60 8.26 1.77
CA GLU A 38 -3.76 7.69 1.07
C GLU A 38 -3.37 6.73 -0.07
N LYS A 39 -2.20 6.95 -0.67
CA LYS A 39 -1.66 6.10 -1.75
C LYS A 39 -0.84 4.93 -1.22
N ALA A 40 -0.39 4.99 0.04
CA ALA A 40 0.30 3.90 0.68
C ALA A 40 -0.72 2.79 1.02
N PRO A 41 -0.48 1.55 0.58
CA PRO A 41 -1.34 0.44 0.97
C PRO A 41 -1.35 0.28 2.49
N SER A 42 -2.52 0.04 3.08
CA SER A 42 -2.63 -0.11 4.53
C SER A 42 -1.81 -1.31 5.01
N LEU A 43 -1.20 -1.21 6.19
CA LEU A 43 -0.47 -2.34 6.81
C LEU A 43 -1.34 -3.60 6.91
N LEU A 44 -2.63 -3.43 7.16
CA LEU A 44 -3.62 -4.51 7.18
C LEU A 44 -3.72 -5.25 5.84
N MET A 45 -3.60 -4.52 4.73
CA MET A 45 -3.66 -5.08 3.40
C MET A 45 -2.41 -5.90 3.07
N ILE A 46 -1.23 -5.41 3.47
CA ILE A 46 0.04 -6.15 3.33
C ILE A 46 -0.02 -7.45 4.13
N GLN A 47 -0.43 -7.38 5.40
CA GLN A 47 -0.60 -8.57 6.24
C GLN A 47 -1.66 -9.55 5.68
N SER A 48 -2.73 -9.03 5.08
CA SER A 48 -3.74 -9.84 4.39
C SER A 48 -3.13 -10.60 3.21
N VAL A 49 -2.33 -9.93 2.38
CA VAL A 49 -1.64 -10.55 1.24
C VAL A 49 -0.68 -11.64 1.71
N GLU A 50 0.15 -11.37 2.72
CA GLU A 50 1.08 -12.35 3.28
C GLU A 50 0.35 -13.60 3.82
N ARG A 51 -0.75 -13.40 4.55
CA ARG A 51 -1.55 -14.51 5.07
C ARG A 51 -2.16 -15.35 3.93
N LYS A 52 -2.68 -14.70 2.89
CA LYS A 52 -3.25 -15.39 1.72
C LYS A 52 -2.18 -16.21 1.00
N LEU A 53 -1.00 -15.64 0.78
CA LEU A 53 0.13 -16.34 0.18
C LEU A 53 0.51 -17.56 1.00
N ASN A 54 0.73 -17.42 2.31
CA ASN A 54 1.09 -18.55 3.18
C ASN A 54 0.06 -19.69 3.12
N ASN A 55 -1.24 -19.36 3.08
CA ASN A 55 -2.30 -20.37 2.95
C ASN A 55 -2.28 -21.07 1.59
N ILE A 56 -2.10 -20.31 0.50
CA ILE A 56 -2.02 -20.85 -0.85
C ILE A 56 -0.78 -21.75 -0.97
N TYR A 57 0.37 -21.28 -0.49
CA TYR A 57 1.61 -22.03 -0.47
C TYR A 57 1.47 -23.33 0.33
N GLY A 58 0.90 -23.28 1.54
CA GLY A 58 0.65 -24.49 2.33
C GLY A 58 -0.35 -25.47 1.71
N SER A 59 -1.24 -25.00 0.81
CA SER A 59 -2.20 -25.86 0.11
C SER A 59 -1.63 -26.47 -1.18
N LEU A 60 -0.75 -25.73 -1.86
CA LEU A 60 -0.18 -26.12 -3.15
C LEU A 60 1.13 -26.89 -3.02
N TYR A 61 1.94 -26.59 -2.00
CA TYR A 61 3.28 -27.16 -1.80
C TYR A 61 3.30 -27.96 -0.50
N ASP A 62 3.58 -29.26 -0.58
CA ASP A 62 3.84 -30.06 0.61
C ASP A 62 5.20 -29.64 1.20
N ASN A 63 5.18 -29.10 2.42
CA ASN A 63 6.37 -28.64 3.15
C ASN A 63 7.22 -27.57 2.40
N GLY A 64 6.60 -26.76 1.55
CA GLY A 64 7.29 -25.66 0.85
C GLY A 64 8.18 -26.10 -0.33
N VAL A 65 8.13 -27.38 -0.72
CA VAL A 65 8.82 -27.90 -1.90
C VAL A 65 7.79 -28.20 -2.97
N ARG A 66 8.08 -27.80 -4.22
CA ARG A 66 7.30 -28.21 -5.39
C ARG A 66 7.54 -29.71 -5.56
N THR A 67 6.66 -30.54 -5.01
CA THR A 67 6.75 -31.99 -5.15
C THR A 67 6.60 -32.32 -6.64
N GLU A 68 7.69 -32.81 -7.24
CA GLU A 68 7.72 -33.27 -8.64
C GLU A 68 6.91 -34.58 -8.86
N GLY A 69 6.36 -35.15 -7.79
CA GLY A 69 5.41 -36.26 -7.86
C GLY A 69 4.04 -35.76 -8.33
N GLU A 70 3.66 -36.19 -9.54
CA GLU A 70 2.42 -35.89 -10.27
C GLU A 70 1.47 -34.93 -9.53
N PRO A 71 1.69 -33.60 -9.63
CA PRO A 71 0.66 -32.66 -9.23
C PRO A 71 -0.55 -32.95 -10.09
N ASN A 72 -1.60 -33.51 -9.48
CA ASN A 72 -2.92 -33.67 -10.07
C ASN A 72 -3.20 -32.39 -10.90
N GLY A 73 -3.52 -32.49 -12.20
CA GLY A 73 -3.33 -31.38 -13.15
C GLY A 73 -3.92 -30.03 -12.72
N LYS A 74 -4.94 -30.06 -11.85
CA LYS A 74 -5.53 -28.93 -11.15
C LYS A 74 -4.58 -28.19 -10.19
N LYS A 75 -3.73 -28.88 -9.41
CA LYS A 75 -2.68 -28.27 -8.56
C LYS A 75 -1.64 -27.53 -9.40
N LEU A 76 -1.17 -28.13 -10.49
CA LEU A 76 -0.20 -27.50 -11.40
C LEU A 76 -0.76 -26.21 -12.02
N GLN A 77 -2.02 -26.24 -12.46
CA GLN A 77 -2.71 -25.05 -12.98
C GLN A 77 -2.79 -23.92 -11.95
N LEU A 78 -3.10 -24.24 -10.69
CA LEU A 78 -3.18 -23.25 -9.62
C LEU A 78 -1.80 -22.67 -9.25
N ILE A 79 -0.75 -23.48 -9.32
CA ILE A 79 0.64 -23.01 -9.17
C ILE A 79 1.00 -22.04 -10.30
N GLN A 80 0.71 -22.38 -11.55
CA GLN A 80 0.96 -21.47 -12.68
C GLN A 80 0.15 -20.18 -12.59
N GLU A 81 -1.10 -20.25 -12.12
CA GLU A 81 -1.93 -19.06 -11.88
C GLU A 81 -1.33 -18.17 -10.79
N LEU A 82 -0.77 -18.75 -9.71
CA LEU A 82 -0.03 -18.02 -8.67
C LEU A 82 1.21 -17.33 -9.24
N GLU A 83 2.08 -18.08 -9.93
CA GLU A 83 3.34 -17.58 -10.51
C GLU A 83 3.07 -16.44 -11.50
N THR A 84 2.02 -16.57 -12.33
CA THR A 84 1.60 -15.52 -13.27
C THR A 84 1.14 -14.26 -12.53
N LEU A 85 0.40 -14.44 -11.43
CA LEU A 85 -0.11 -13.33 -10.63
C LEU A 85 1.01 -12.57 -9.90
N GLU A 86 1.96 -13.31 -9.31
CA GLU A 86 3.16 -12.74 -8.68
C GLU A 86 4.01 -11.97 -9.68
N THR A 87 4.22 -12.54 -10.87
CA THR A 87 4.96 -11.89 -11.96
C THR A 87 4.25 -10.60 -12.42
N ALA A 88 2.93 -10.64 -12.58
CA ALA A 88 2.16 -9.45 -12.96
C ALA A 88 2.24 -8.33 -11.91
N TYR A 89 2.27 -8.68 -10.63
CA TYR A 89 2.45 -7.72 -9.54
C TYR A 89 3.89 -7.18 -9.49
N ALA A 90 4.90 -8.04 -9.62
CA ALA A 90 6.32 -7.66 -9.67
C ALA A 90 6.63 -6.73 -10.86
N ASP A 91 6.04 -7.02 -12.03
CA ASP A 91 6.11 -6.19 -13.24
C ASP A 91 5.29 -4.90 -13.17
N LYS A 92 4.58 -4.65 -12.05
CA LYS A 92 3.67 -3.51 -11.86
C LYS A 92 2.54 -3.42 -12.89
N LYS A 93 2.19 -4.54 -13.53
CA LYS A 93 1.05 -4.64 -14.47
C LYS A 93 -0.29 -4.57 -13.73
N ILE A 94 -0.30 -4.95 -12.45
CA ILE A 94 -1.45 -4.86 -11.55
C ILE A 94 -1.06 -4.17 -10.24
N GLY A 95 -1.99 -3.46 -9.62
CA GLY A 95 -1.78 -2.85 -8.30
C GLY A 95 -1.95 -3.85 -7.16
N LEU A 96 -1.50 -3.48 -5.94
CA LEU A 96 -1.63 -4.33 -4.75
C LEU A 96 -3.10 -4.73 -4.47
N ARG A 97 -4.05 -3.85 -4.79
CA ARG A 97 -5.49 -4.13 -4.62
C ARG A 97 -5.96 -5.27 -5.49
N ASP A 98 -5.71 -5.16 -6.79
CA ASP A 98 -6.06 -6.21 -7.74
C ASP A 98 -5.32 -7.50 -7.41
N TYR A 99 -4.06 -7.41 -6.98
CA TYR A 99 -3.28 -8.54 -6.53
C TYR A 99 -3.93 -9.24 -5.32
N ASN A 100 -4.28 -8.49 -4.27
CA ASN A 100 -4.94 -9.00 -3.07
C ASN A 100 -6.30 -9.66 -3.35
N ASP A 101 -7.07 -9.09 -4.27
CA ASP A 101 -8.39 -9.59 -4.64
C ASP A 101 -8.26 -10.88 -5.47
N ARG A 102 -7.29 -10.95 -6.39
CA ARG A 102 -7.00 -12.16 -7.17
C ARG A 102 -6.41 -13.27 -6.30
N LEU A 103 -5.57 -12.94 -5.32
CA LEU A 103 -5.10 -13.93 -4.33
C LEU A 103 -6.25 -14.52 -3.51
N GLN A 104 -7.28 -13.73 -3.18
CA GLN A 104 -8.46 -14.26 -2.48
C GLN A 104 -9.22 -15.26 -3.35
N GLN A 105 -9.40 -14.97 -4.63
CA GLN A 105 -10.03 -15.90 -5.57
C GLN A 105 -9.21 -17.18 -5.71
N LEU A 106 -7.89 -17.06 -5.80
CA LEU A 106 -6.99 -18.19 -5.89
C LEU A 106 -7.07 -19.06 -4.63
N GLN A 107 -7.04 -18.45 -3.44
CA GLN A 107 -7.20 -19.14 -2.15
C GLN A 107 -8.49 -19.97 -2.07
N LEU A 108 -9.61 -19.44 -2.57
CA LEU A 108 -10.89 -20.16 -2.61
C LEU A 108 -10.89 -21.35 -3.58
N LYS A 109 -10.05 -21.31 -4.62
CA LYS A 109 -9.86 -22.45 -5.53
C LYS A 109 -8.97 -23.52 -4.88
N THR A 110 -7.94 -23.11 -4.14
CA THR A 110 -7.04 -24.02 -3.42
C THR A 110 -7.73 -24.74 -2.27
N SER A 111 -8.66 -24.10 -1.57
CA SER A 111 -9.42 -24.73 -0.49
C SER A 111 -10.42 -25.81 -0.96
N LYS A 112 -10.58 -25.98 -2.28
CA LYS A 112 -11.45 -26.97 -2.93
C LYS A 112 -10.66 -28.07 -3.66
N LEU A 113 -9.36 -28.17 -3.39
CA LEU A 113 -8.52 -29.32 -3.72
C LEU A 113 -8.71 -30.40 -2.66
#